data_AF-A0A7Z9VDZ0-F1
#
_entry.id   AF-A0A7Z9VDZ0-F1
#
_cell.length_a   1.000
_cell.length_b   1.000
_cell.length_c   1.000
_cell.angle_alpha   90.00
_cell.angle_beta   90.00
_cell.angle_gamma   90.00
#
_symmetry.space_group_name_H-M   'P 1'
#
loop_
_entity.id
_entity.type
_entity.pdbx_description
1 polymer ?
#
loop_
_entity_poly.entity_id
_entity_poly.type
_entity_poly.pdbx_seq_one_letter_code
_entity_poly.pdbx_strand_id
1 'polypeptide(L)'
;YERPQPHACFIQSVKDDLVGEGGIMDLWTREARLFKYGSGTGSNFSSLRGEGEPLSGGGRSSGLMSFLKIGDAAAGAIKSGGTTRRAAKMVCLDLDHPDIVDFVTWKMREEQKVAALVAGSKVCARNLQAILAACHNGDESARTTNSDPKSNATLAAAVLTARKAAVPEPSIQRILQLADQGVLAVEFEELDIGWESAAYQTVSGQNANNSVRVPNAFFDALSNGDDWNLLGRTDGEVIGTIPANELWNKIAESAWSCADPGIQFDTTINEWHTCPNDGRINASNPCSEYMFLDDTACNLASLNLVKFLREDGQFDVEAFRHATRIWTVVLEISVLM
;
A
#
# COMPACT_ATOMS: atom_id res chain seq x y z
N TYR A 1 -10.27 -24.30 -20.03
CA TYR A 1 -10.53 -22.86 -20.25
C TYR A 1 -10.55 -22.62 -21.74
N GLU A 2 -11.62 -22.03 -22.28
CA GLU A 2 -11.74 -21.73 -23.72
C GLU A 2 -10.89 -20.51 -24.14
N ARG A 3 -10.47 -19.67 -23.18
CA ARG A 3 -9.60 -18.51 -23.38
C ARG A 3 -8.60 -18.44 -22.22
N PRO A 4 -7.40 -19.04 -22.34
CA PRO A 4 -6.40 -19.00 -21.27
C PRO A 4 -5.81 -17.59 -21.12
N GLN A 5 -5.38 -17.23 -19.91
CA GLN A 5 -4.57 -16.05 -19.64
C GLN A 5 -3.17 -16.53 -19.22
N PRO A 6 -2.23 -16.68 -20.17
CA PRO A 6 -0.89 -17.21 -19.86
C PRO A 6 0.06 -16.14 -19.27
N HIS A 7 -0.33 -14.86 -19.34
CA HIS A 7 0.45 -13.73 -18.87
C HIS A 7 0.10 -13.39 -17.42
N ALA A 8 1.10 -13.45 -16.54
CA ALA A 8 0.91 -13.24 -15.11
C ALA A 8 1.04 -11.77 -14.70
N CYS A 9 1.80 -10.98 -15.46
CA CYS A 9 2.27 -9.67 -15.07
C CYS A 9 2.17 -8.68 -16.23
N PHE A 10 1.79 -7.44 -15.94
CA PHE A 10 1.62 -6.38 -16.91
C PHE A 10 2.26 -5.09 -16.39
N ILE A 11 2.85 -4.31 -17.30
CA ILE A 11 3.24 -2.93 -17.06
C ILE A 11 2.24 -2.06 -17.82
N GLN A 12 1.73 -1.00 -17.21
CA GLN A 12 0.73 -0.12 -17.82
C GLN A 12 1.15 1.34 -17.71
N SER A 13 0.99 2.08 -18.82
CA SER A 13 1.19 3.54 -18.81
C SER A 13 0.02 4.27 -18.17
N VAL A 14 0.28 5.48 -17.69
CA VAL A 14 -0.75 6.43 -17.25
C VAL A 14 -0.38 7.84 -17.66
N LYS A 15 -1.37 8.56 -18.19
CA LYS A 15 -1.28 9.97 -18.56
C LYS A 15 -1.93 10.83 -17.51
N ASP A 16 -1.47 12.07 -17.41
CA ASP A 16 -2.04 13.11 -16.55
C ASP A 16 -3.35 13.68 -17.13
N ASP A 17 -4.34 12.79 -17.23
CA ASP A 17 -5.71 13.05 -17.66
C ASP A 17 -6.67 12.24 -16.79
N LEU A 18 -7.81 12.81 -16.42
CA LEU A 18 -8.75 12.15 -15.50
C LEU A 18 -9.50 10.97 -16.14
N VAL A 19 -10.06 11.14 -17.35
CA VAL A 19 -11.06 10.21 -17.94
C VAL A 19 -10.80 9.81 -19.39
N GLY A 20 -9.88 10.48 -20.07
CA GLY A 20 -9.46 10.17 -21.43
C GLY A 20 -8.73 8.83 -21.54
N GLU A 21 -8.51 8.40 -22.78
CA GLU A 21 -7.81 7.16 -23.08
C GLU A 21 -6.36 7.19 -22.54
N GLY A 22 -6.01 6.19 -21.73
CA GLY A 22 -4.73 6.15 -21.01
C GLY A 22 -4.67 7.06 -19.78
N GLY A 23 -5.75 7.74 -19.42
CA GLY A 23 -5.85 8.54 -18.19
C GLY A 23 -6.01 7.70 -16.91
N ILE A 24 -6.21 8.37 -15.79
CA ILE A 24 -6.24 7.79 -14.44
C ILE A 24 -7.41 6.80 -14.27
N MET A 25 -8.63 7.21 -14.60
CA MET A 25 -9.81 6.34 -14.45
C MET A 25 -9.83 5.20 -15.47
N ASP A 26 -9.27 5.43 -16.66
CA ASP A 26 -9.10 4.38 -17.66
C ASP A 26 -8.06 3.34 -17.21
N LEU A 27 -6.94 3.76 -16.60
CA LEU A 27 -5.98 2.84 -15.99
C LEU A 27 -6.68 1.89 -15.02
N TRP A 28 -7.48 2.38 -14.08
CA TRP A 28 -8.13 1.50 -13.11
C TRP A 28 -9.13 0.54 -13.75
N THR A 29 -9.78 0.96 -14.84
CA THR A 29 -10.63 0.08 -15.64
C THR A 29 -9.82 -1.02 -16.30
N ARG A 30 -8.64 -0.70 -16.86
CA ARG A 30 -7.72 -1.68 -17.45
C ARG A 30 -7.15 -2.62 -16.39
N GLU A 31 -6.73 -2.12 -15.24
CA GLU A 31 -6.26 -2.93 -14.11
C GLU A 31 -7.34 -3.88 -13.61
N ALA A 32 -8.58 -3.40 -13.44
CA ALA A 32 -9.68 -4.24 -13.00
C ALA A 32 -9.94 -5.42 -13.96
N ARG A 33 -9.78 -5.20 -15.27
CA ARG A 33 -9.87 -6.27 -16.27
C ARG A 33 -8.74 -7.29 -16.11
N LEU A 34 -7.51 -6.85 -15.85
CA LEU A 34 -6.35 -7.73 -15.65
C LEU A 34 -6.47 -8.53 -14.35
N PHE A 35 -6.84 -7.87 -13.24
CA PHE A 35 -7.09 -8.52 -11.96
C PHE A 35 -8.20 -9.56 -12.07
N LYS A 36 -9.30 -9.27 -12.79
CA LYS A 36 -10.38 -10.23 -13.03
C LYS A 36 -9.88 -11.56 -13.58
N TYR A 37 -8.83 -11.55 -14.40
CA TYR A 37 -8.24 -12.75 -15.01
C TYR A 37 -7.00 -13.31 -14.29
N GLY A 38 -6.65 -12.77 -13.11
CA GLY A 38 -5.59 -13.34 -12.28
C GLY A 38 -4.22 -12.68 -12.43
N SER A 39 -4.09 -11.65 -13.27
CA SER A 39 -2.81 -11.01 -13.58
C SER A 39 -2.54 -9.81 -12.68
N GLY A 40 -1.28 -9.57 -12.34
CA GLY A 40 -0.86 -8.36 -11.62
C GLY A 40 -0.43 -7.23 -12.55
N THR A 41 -0.46 -6.00 -12.05
CA THR A 41 -0.18 -4.79 -12.83
C THR A 41 0.84 -3.89 -12.14
N GLY A 42 1.60 -3.13 -12.90
CA GLY A 42 2.47 -2.09 -12.37
C GLY A 42 2.49 -0.86 -13.26
N SER A 43 2.56 0.31 -12.63
CA SER A 43 2.54 1.60 -13.33
C SER A 43 3.43 2.61 -12.63
N ASN A 44 4.05 3.48 -13.43
CA ASN A 44 4.74 4.66 -12.93
C ASN A 44 3.81 5.87 -13.01
N PHE A 45 3.58 6.50 -11.86
CA PHE A 45 2.66 7.64 -11.73
C PHE A 45 3.35 9.00 -11.79
N SER A 46 4.65 9.04 -12.10
CA SER A 46 5.45 10.27 -12.09
C SER A 46 5.02 11.31 -13.10
N SER A 47 4.23 10.93 -14.11
CA SER A 47 3.66 11.86 -15.07
C SER A 47 2.50 12.68 -14.48
N LEU A 48 1.87 12.22 -13.41
CA LEU A 48 0.74 12.91 -12.80
C LEU A 48 1.21 14.16 -12.07
N ARG A 49 0.44 15.24 -12.19
CA ARG A 49 0.78 16.50 -11.50
C ARG A 49 0.63 16.40 -9.98
N GLY A 50 1.55 17.05 -9.27
CA GLY A 50 1.58 17.11 -7.81
C GLY A 50 0.45 17.95 -7.20
N GLU A 51 0.38 17.94 -5.88
CA GLU A 51 -0.62 18.73 -5.16
C GLU A 51 -0.44 20.23 -5.43
N GLY A 52 -1.54 20.92 -5.70
CA GLY A 52 -1.51 22.37 -5.91
C GLY A 52 -1.05 22.83 -7.29
N GLU A 53 -0.60 21.95 -8.19
CA GLU A 53 -0.31 22.31 -9.58
C GLU A 53 -1.58 22.74 -10.34
N PRO A 54 -1.50 23.66 -11.33
CA PRO A 54 -2.67 24.21 -12.02
C PRO A 54 -3.40 23.17 -12.88
N LEU A 55 -4.72 23.32 -13.01
CA LEU A 55 -5.57 22.52 -13.91
C LEU A 55 -5.95 23.31 -15.18
N SER A 56 -6.11 22.61 -16.30
CA SER A 56 -6.48 23.22 -17.59
C SER A 56 -7.87 23.89 -17.56
N GLY A 57 -8.81 23.33 -16.80
CA GLY A 57 -10.16 23.88 -16.59
C GLY A 57 -10.25 24.95 -15.49
N GLY A 58 -9.13 25.36 -14.90
CA GLY A 58 -9.08 26.21 -13.71
C GLY A 58 -9.12 25.42 -12.40
N GLY A 59 -8.58 26.02 -11.34
CA GLY A 59 -8.40 25.35 -10.04
C GLY A 59 -7.01 24.71 -9.88
N ARG A 60 -6.88 23.84 -8.88
CA ARG A 60 -5.60 23.21 -8.48
C ARG A 60 -5.79 21.71 -8.33
N SER A 61 -4.75 20.95 -8.64
CA SER A 61 -4.70 19.50 -8.48
C SER A 61 -4.85 19.09 -7.00
N SER A 62 -5.56 17.98 -6.77
CA SER A 62 -5.62 17.29 -5.48
C SER A 62 -4.37 16.47 -5.16
N GLY A 63 -3.38 16.47 -6.06
CA GLY A 63 -2.14 15.73 -5.96
C GLY A 63 -2.26 14.24 -6.27
N LEU A 64 -1.09 13.62 -6.45
CA LEU A 64 -0.94 12.20 -6.77
C LEU A 64 -1.56 11.31 -5.69
N MET A 65 -1.30 11.64 -4.43
CA MET A 65 -1.69 10.81 -3.28
C MET A 65 -3.20 10.59 -3.19
N SER A 66 -4.00 11.56 -3.63
CA SER A 66 -5.46 11.44 -3.67
C SER A 66 -5.92 10.35 -4.64
N PHE A 67 -5.30 10.26 -5.81
CA PHE A 67 -5.61 9.23 -6.80
C PHE A 67 -5.06 7.85 -6.41
N LEU A 68 -3.86 7.80 -5.82
CA LEU A 68 -3.30 6.54 -5.33
C LEU A 68 -4.17 5.88 -4.25
N LYS A 69 -4.79 6.67 -3.36
CA LYS A 69 -5.74 6.15 -2.36
C LYS A 69 -6.96 5.49 -3.00
N ILE A 70 -7.46 6.05 -4.10
CA ILE A 70 -8.62 5.45 -4.78
C ILE A 70 -8.20 4.19 -5.54
N GLY A 71 -7.04 4.21 -6.22
CA GLY A 71 -6.47 3.02 -6.86
C GLY A 71 -6.20 1.87 -5.88
N ASP A 72 -5.72 2.21 -4.67
CA ASP A 72 -5.53 1.27 -3.57
C ASP A 72 -6.86 0.63 -3.12
N ALA A 73 -7.90 1.45 -2.88
CA ALA A 73 -9.22 0.95 -2.53
C ALA A 73 -9.83 0.07 -3.64
N ALA A 74 -9.65 0.46 -4.91
CA ALA A 74 -10.09 -0.32 -6.05
C ALA A 74 -9.40 -1.69 -6.13
N ALA A 75 -8.08 -1.74 -5.92
CA ALA A 75 -7.32 -3.00 -5.87
C ALA A 75 -7.78 -3.89 -4.71
N GLY A 76 -8.04 -3.32 -3.52
CA GLY A 76 -8.52 -4.06 -2.36
C GLY A 76 -9.92 -4.67 -2.54
N ALA A 77 -10.78 -4.02 -3.31
CA ALA A 77 -12.14 -4.50 -3.60
C ALA A 77 -12.18 -5.66 -4.61
N ILE A 78 -11.13 -5.83 -5.43
CA ILE A 78 -11.11 -6.81 -6.52
C ILE A 78 -10.39 -8.09 -6.10
N LYS A 79 -11.10 -9.21 -6.20
CA LYS A 79 -10.53 -10.55 -6.01
C LYS A 79 -10.03 -11.13 -7.33
N SER A 80 -8.75 -11.46 -7.36
CA SER A 80 -8.02 -11.81 -8.58
C SER A 80 -8.40 -13.21 -9.10
N GLY A 81 -8.68 -13.31 -10.40
CA GLY A 81 -9.04 -14.58 -11.06
C GLY A 81 -10.35 -15.23 -10.62
N GLY A 82 -11.24 -14.49 -9.94
CA GLY A 82 -12.47 -15.05 -9.35
C GLY A 82 -12.22 -16.02 -8.17
N THR A 83 -11.00 -16.02 -7.63
CA THR A 83 -10.58 -16.82 -6.47
C THR A 83 -10.42 -15.92 -5.23
N THR A 84 -10.01 -16.46 -4.09
CA THR A 84 -9.75 -15.67 -2.87
C THR A 84 -8.47 -14.83 -2.91
N ARG A 85 -7.68 -14.88 -4.00
CA ARG A 85 -6.41 -14.17 -4.12
C ARG A 85 -6.63 -12.66 -4.28
N ARG A 86 -5.85 -11.83 -3.57
CA ARG A 86 -5.89 -10.36 -3.71
C ARG A 86 -5.29 -9.91 -5.04
N ALA A 87 -5.70 -8.75 -5.53
CA ALA A 87 -5.03 -8.07 -6.64
C ALA A 87 -3.56 -7.80 -6.28
N ALA A 88 -2.67 -7.88 -7.27
CA ALA A 88 -1.25 -7.59 -7.10
C ALA A 88 -0.91 -6.36 -7.94
N LYS A 89 -0.50 -5.27 -7.28
CA LYS A 89 -0.26 -3.97 -7.90
C LYS A 89 1.12 -3.42 -7.51
N MET A 90 1.84 -2.82 -8.46
CA MET A 90 3.01 -1.99 -8.22
C MET A 90 2.69 -0.52 -8.53
N VAL A 91 3.10 0.35 -7.62
CA VAL A 91 3.08 1.80 -7.79
C VAL A 91 4.52 2.31 -7.77
N CYS A 92 5.00 2.78 -8.92
CA CYS A 92 6.30 3.41 -9.03
C CYS A 92 6.17 4.94 -9.00
N LEU A 93 7.14 5.61 -8.35
CA LEU A 93 7.28 7.07 -8.39
C LEU A 93 8.76 7.46 -8.51
N ASP A 94 9.05 8.39 -9.40
CA ASP A 94 10.38 8.95 -9.61
C ASP A 94 10.72 9.90 -8.47
N LEU A 95 11.99 9.88 -8.05
CA LEU A 95 12.43 10.52 -6.80
C LEU A 95 12.35 12.07 -6.82
N ASP A 96 12.24 12.67 -8.00
CA ASP A 96 12.10 14.11 -8.20
C ASP A 96 10.63 14.58 -8.19
N HIS A 97 9.67 13.69 -8.01
CA HIS A 97 8.26 14.05 -8.00
C HIS A 97 7.92 14.95 -6.80
N PRO A 98 7.08 16.00 -6.94
CA PRO A 98 6.78 16.92 -5.85
C PRO A 98 6.14 16.27 -4.63
N ASP A 99 5.29 15.28 -4.84
CA ASP A 99 4.64 14.53 -3.75
C ASP A 99 5.51 13.39 -3.18
N ILE A 100 6.82 13.31 -3.50
CA ILE A 100 7.69 12.18 -3.14
C ILE A 100 7.76 11.92 -1.64
N VAL A 101 7.81 12.97 -0.81
CA VAL A 101 7.92 12.84 0.65
C VAL A 101 6.67 12.17 1.24
N ASP A 102 5.49 12.57 0.76
CA ASP A 102 4.24 11.96 1.20
C ASP A 102 4.10 10.54 0.68
N PHE A 103 4.53 10.26 -0.56
CA PHE A 103 4.55 8.92 -1.12
C PHE A 103 5.42 7.96 -0.30
N VAL A 104 6.67 8.36 -0.01
CA VAL A 104 7.64 7.55 0.75
C VAL A 104 7.12 7.25 2.16
N THR A 105 6.58 8.24 2.85
CA THR A 105 6.14 8.10 4.24
C THR A 105 4.71 7.57 4.39
N TRP A 106 3.99 7.37 3.29
CA TRP A 106 2.56 7.06 3.28
C TRP A 106 2.24 5.81 4.10
N LYS A 107 2.77 4.65 3.72
CA LYS A 107 2.43 3.39 4.39
C LYS A 107 2.84 3.38 5.86
N MET A 108 4.03 3.92 6.18
CA MET A 108 4.49 4.05 7.56
C MET A 108 3.48 4.84 8.42
N ARG A 109 2.97 5.97 7.91
CA ARG A 109 1.94 6.76 8.62
C ARG A 109 0.63 5.97 8.77
N GLU A 110 0.26 5.14 7.80
CA GLU A 110 -0.95 4.29 7.88
C GLU A 110 -0.76 3.16 8.91
N GLU A 111 0.41 2.54 9.02
CA GLU A 111 0.74 1.58 10.08
C GLU A 111 0.61 2.20 11.48
N GLN A 112 1.08 3.44 11.64
CA GLN A 112 0.94 4.17 12.90
C GLN A 112 -0.54 4.42 13.26
N LYS A 113 -1.40 4.66 12.26
CA LYS A 113 -2.85 4.76 12.48
C LYS A 113 -3.45 3.44 12.93
N VAL A 114 -3.09 2.32 12.29
CA VAL A 114 -3.53 0.98 12.71
C VAL A 114 -3.14 0.71 14.15
N ALA A 115 -1.89 1.00 14.53
CA ALA A 115 -1.42 0.84 15.90
C ALA A 115 -2.26 1.67 16.89
N ALA A 116 -2.59 2.93 16.54
CA ALA A 116 -3.44 3.79 17.36
C ALA A 116 -4.88 3.29 17.47
N LEU A 117 -5.47 2.79 16.37
CA LEU A 117 -6.81 2.21 16.35
C LEU A 117 -6.90 0.96 17.24
N VAL A 118 -5.94 0.04 17.11
CA VAL A 118 -5.87 -1.19 17.90
C VAL A 118 -5.64 -0.90 19.38
N ALA A 119 -4.71 0.00 19.70
CA ALA A 119 -4.48 0.40 21.09
C ALA A 119 -5.72 1.10 21.68
N GLY A 120 -6.32 2.03 20.92
CA GLY A 120 -7.49 2.78 21.30
C GLY A 120 -8.73 1.91 21.52
N SER A 121 -9.01 0.95 20.64
CA SER A 121 -10.15 0.04 20.79
C SER A 121 -10.06 -0.78 22.07
N LYS A 122 -8.87 -1.31 22.39
CA LYS A 122 -8.63 -2.10 23.60
C LYS A 122 -8.71 -1.27 24.88
N VAL A 123 -8.18 -0.04 24.84
CA VAL A 123 -8.30 0.91 25.95
C VAL A 123 -9.75 1.28 26.20
N CYS A 124 -10.52 1.57 25.14
CA CYS A 124 -11.95 1.86 25.22
C CYS A 124 -12.70 0.66 25.80
N ALA A 125 -12.55 -0.55 25.23
CA ALA A 125 -13.24 -1.76 25.67
C ALA A 125 -13.04 -2.00 27.18
N ARG A 126 -11.78 -2.03 27.64
CA ARG A 126 -11.43 -2.26 29.05
C ARG A 126 -12.05 -1.23 30.00
N ASN A 127 -11.93 0.06 29.67
CA ASN A 127 -12.39 1.12 30.56
C ASN A 127 -13.92 1.27 30.56
N LEU A 128 -14.56 1.11 29.41
CA LEU A 128 -16.02 1.20 29.28
C LEU A 128 -16.70 0.00 29.95
N GLN A 129 -16.13 -1.20 29.85
CA GLN A 129 -16.60 -2.37 30.60
C GLN A 129 -16.47 -2.17 32.11
N ALA A 130 -15.35 -1.58 32.58
CA ALA A 130 -15.17 -1.24 34.00
C ALA A 130 -16.19 -0.19 34.50
N ILE A 131 -16.53 0.80 33.68
CA ILE A 131 -17.59 1.77 33.99
C ILE A 131 -18.95 1.07 34.11
N LEU A 132 -19.29 0.18 33.17
CA LEU A 132 -20.55 -0.55 33.20
C LEU A 132 -20.66 -1.44 34.44
N ALA A 133 -19.61 -2.20 34.74
CA ALA A 133 -19.56 -3.03 35.94
C ALA A 133 -19.68 -2.20 37.24
N ALA A 134 -19.07 -1.01 37.29
CA ALA A 134 -19.17 -0.11 38.43
C ALA A 134 -20.59 0.46 38.63
N CYS A 135 -21.38 0.63 37.55
CA CYS A 135 -22.77 1.07 37.65
C CYS A 135 -23.66 0.03 38.34
N HIS A 136 -23.32 -1.26 38.21
CA HIS A 136 -24.07 -2.39 38.78
C HIS A 136 -23.51 -2.86 40.14
N ASN A 137 -22.64 -2.06 40.77
CA ASN A 137 -21.95 -2.41 42.02
C ASN A 137 -21.18 -3.75 41.97
N GLY A 138 -20.81 -4.23 40.78
CA GLY A 138 -20.17 -5.54 40.60
C GLY A 138 -21.10 -6.75 40.77
N ASP A 139 -22.42 -6.57 40.87
CA ASP A 139 -23.39 -7.65 40.89
C ASP A 139 -24.04 -7.79 39.50
N GLU A 140 -23.62 -8.80 38.75
CA GLU A 140 -24.13 -9.14 37.41
C GLU A 140 -25.63 -9.56 37.43
N SER A 141 -26.23 -9.72 38.61
CA SER A 141 -27.66 -10.04 38.80
C SER A 141 -28.50 -8.88 39.34
N ALA A 142 -27.87 -7.73 39.66
CA ALA A 142 -28.54 -6.62 40.32
C ALA A 142 -29.55 -5.92 39.40
N ARG A 143 -30.80 -5.82 39.86
CA ARG A 143 -31.86 -5.01 39.24
C ARG A 143 -31.75 -3.51 39.57
N THR A 144 -30.73 -3.11 40.31
CA THR A 144 -30.54 -1.75 40.83
C THR A 144 -29.25 -1.18 40.26
N THR A 145 -29.38 -0.19 39.38
CA THR A 145 -28.26 0.53 38.79
C THR A 145 -27.99 1.83 39.56
N ASN A 146 -26.72 2.19 39.74
CA ASN A 146 -26.31 3.53 40.15
C ASN A 146 -25.26 4.08 39.18
N SER A 147 -25.76 4.80 38.17
CA SER A 147 -25.00 5.46 37.11
C SER A 147 -24.57 6.90 37.45
N ASP A 148 -24.87 7.41 38.66
CA ASP A 148 -24.48 8.76 39.07
C ASP A 148 -23.10 8.73 39.76
N PRO A 149 -22.04 9.26 39.13
CA PRO A 149 -20.70 9.28 39.73
C PRO A 149 -20.63 10.10 41.03
N LYS A 150 -21.58 10.99 41.32
CA LYS A 150 -21.60 11.74 42.58
C LYS A 150 -22.02 10.88 43.76
N SER A 151 -22.86 9.89 43.53
CA SER A 151 -23.37 8.99 44.57
C SER A 151 -22.69 7.62 44.58
N ASN A 152 -21.95 7.27 43.52
CA ASN A 152 -21.19 6.03 43.39
C ASN A 152 -19.67 6.30 43.28
N ALA A 153 -18.94 6.11 44.39
CA ALA A 153 -17.50 6.36 44.44
C ALA A 153 -16.68 5.43 43.53
N THR A 154 -17.12 4.17 43.36
CA THR A 154 -16.50 3.19 42.46
C THR A 154 -16.63 3.65 41.01
N LEU A 155 -17.82 4.10 40.63
CA LEU A 155 -18.08 4.67 39.31
C LEU A 155 -17.29 5.95 39.07
N ALA A 156 -17.21 6.85 40.06
CA ALA A 156 -16.39 8.06 39.96
C ALA A 156 -14.91 7.74 39.67
N ALA A 157 -14.36 6.74 40.35
CA ALA A 157 -13.00 6.28 40.13
C ALA A 157 -12.82 5.66 38.73
N ALA A 158 -13.78 4.86 38.26
CA ALA A 158 -13.76 4.26 36.92
C ALA A 158 -13.83 5.32 35.82
N VAL A 159 -14.73 6.31 35.96
CA VAL A 159 -14.86 7.44 35.02
C VAL A 159 -13.59 8.29 35.00
N LEU A 160 -12.99 8.57 36.16
CA LEU A 160 -11.71 9.29 36.22
C LEU A 160 -10.59 8.51 35.53
N THR A 161 -10.54 7.19 35.71
CA THR A 161 -9.56 6.31 35.05
C THR A 161 -9.75 6.31 33.54
N ALA A 162 -10.98 6.18 33.05
CA ALA A 162 -11.30 6.22 31.63
C ALA A 162 -10.89 7.55 30.98
N ARG A 163 -11.17 8.68 31.65
CA ARG A 163 -10.75 10.01 31.18
C ARG A 163 -9.23 10.16 31.15
N LYS A 164 -8.51 9.67 32.17
CA LYS A 164 -7.04 9.62 32.18
C LYS A 164 -6.48 8.75 31.05
N ALA A 165 -7.22 7.72 30.66
CA ALA A 165 -6.89 6.84 29.54
C ALA A 165 -7.34 7.38 28.17
N ALA A 166 -7.78 8.64 28.08
CA ALA A 166 -8.24 9.29 26.85
C ALA A 166 -9.47 8.63 26.19
N VAL A 167 -10.31 7.93 26.95
CA VAL A 167 -11.60 7.44 26.44
C VAL A 167 -12.50 8.63 26.10
N PRO A 168 -13.11 8.69 24.91
CA PRO A 168 -13.98 9.80 24.53
C PRO A 168 -15.19 9.96 25.47
N GLU A 169 -15.47 11.19 25.89
CA GLU A 169 -16.59 11.49 26.79
C GLU A 169 -17.95 11.02 26.24
N PRO A 170 -18.27 11.13 24.93
CA PRO A 170 -19.51 10.58 24.39
C PRO A 170 -19.67 9.06 24.63
N SER A 171 -18.58 8.31 24.58
CA SER A 171 -18.61 6.86 24.85
C SER A 171 -18.88 6.57 26.32
N ILE A 172 -18.29 7.36 27.24
CA ILE A 172 -18.56 7.26 28.68
C ILE A 172 -20.05 7.51 28.95
N GLN A 173 -20.59 8.62 28.42
CA GLN A 173 -21.99 9.00 28.61
C GLN A 173 -22.95 7.94 28.05
N ARG A 174 -22.62 7.35 26.89
CA ARG A 174 -23.40 6.24 26.31
C ARG A 174 -23.47 5.04 27.25
N ILE A 175 -22.36 4.66 27.90
CA ILE A 175 -22.36 3.53 28.84
C ILE A 175 -23.20 3.80 30.08
N LEU A 176 -23.12 5.02 30.63
CA LEU A 176 -23.97 5.40 31.77
C LEU A 176 -25.46 5.29 31.42
N GLN A 177 -25.85 5.78 30.24
CA GLN A 177 -27.24 5.69 29.75
C GLN A 177 -27.68 4.23 29.49
N LEU A 178 -26.79 3.38 28.99
CA LEU A 178 -27.11 1.95 28.81
C LEU A 178 -27.25 1.24 30.15
N ALA A 179 -26.43 1.59 31.14
CA ALA A 179 -26.58 1.08 32.50
C ALA A 179 -27.93 1.47 33.11
N ASP A 180 -28.37 2.73 32.92
CA ASP A 180 -29.71 3.19 33.36
C ASP A 180 -30.86 2.41 32.72
N GLN A 181 -30.67 1.91 31.50
CA GLN A 181 -31.63 1.05 30.81
C GLN A 181 -31.59 -0.41 31.27
N GLY A 182 -30.71 -0.75 32.22
CA GLY A 182 -30.56 -2.10 32.76
C GLY A 182 -29.70 -3.02 31.89
N VAL A 183 -28.88 -2.46 30.98
CA VAL A 183 -27.93 -3.26 30.19
C VAL A 183 -26.80 -3.74 31.08
N LEU A 184 -26.57 -5.06 31.13
CA LEU A 184 -25.57 -5.68 31.99
C LEU A 184 -24.23 -5.93 31.28
N ALA A 185 -24.25 -6.07 29.96
CA ALA A 185 -23.07 -6.30 29.14
C ALA A 185 -23.19 -5.54 27.81
N VAL A 186 -22.07 -4.99 27.37
CA VAL A 186 -21.92 -4.37 26.05
C VAL A 186 -20.71 -5.03 25.39
N GLU A 187 -20.91 -5.53 24.18
CA GLU A 187 -19.81 -6.02 23.36
C GLU A 187 -19.07 -4.81 22.78
N PHE A 188 -17.75 -4.75 23.01
CA PHE A 188 -16.88 -3.76 22.42
C PHE A 188 -15.99 -4.44 21.40
N GLU A 189 -16.00 -3.93 20.17
CA GLU A 189 -15.11 -4.42 19.14
C GLU A 189 -13.66 -4.07 19.51
N GLU A 190 -12.86 -5.11 19.75
CA GLU A 190 -11.42 -4.99 19.90
C GLU A 190 -10.76 -5.27 18.55
N LEU A 191 -10.14 -4.24 17.98
CA LEU A 191 -9.37 -4.38 16.76
C LEU A 191 -8.03 -5.09 17.03
N ASP A 192 -7.48 -5.70 15.99
CA ASP A 192 -6.18 -6.37 16.02
C ASP A 192 -5.28 -5.99 14.82
N ILE A 193 -4.03 -6.45 14.87
CA ILE A 193 -2.99 -6.21 13.86
C ILE A 193 -2.92 -7.31 12.79
N GLY A 194 -3.94 -8.16 12.69
CA GLY A 194 -4.03 -9.10 11.59
C GLY A 194 -4.11 -8.36 10.26
N TRP A 195 -3.36 -8.78 9.26
CA TRP A 195 -3.33 -8.15 7.93
C TRP A 195 -4.67 -8.18 7.18
N GLU A 196 -5.65 -8.98 7.63
CA GLU A 196 -7.04 -8.99 7.14
C GLU A 196 -8.02 -8.32 8.11
N SER A 197 -7.52 -7.71 9.20
CA SER A 197 -8.34 -7.16 10.29
C SER A 197 -9.14 -5.95 9.85
N ALA A 198 -10.22 -5.67 10.58
CA ALA A 198 -11.03 -4.48 10.38
C ALA A 198 -10.20 -3.19 10.52
N ALA A 199 -9.14 -3.17 11.33
CA ALA A 199 -8.27 -1.99 11.43
C ALA A 199 -7.55 -1.71 10.11
N TYR A 200 -6.92 -2.72 9.51
CA TYR A 200 -6.22 -2.57 8.23
C TYR A 200 -7.16 -2.20 7.08
N GLN A 201 -8.42 -2.63 7.14
CA GLN A 201 -9.44 -2.27 6.13
C GLN A 201 -9.85 -0.79 6.17
N THR A 202 -9.54 -0.05 7.24
CA THR A 202 -9.87 1.38 7.38
C THR A 202 -8.77 2.33 6.93
N VAL A 203 -7.55 1.81 6.71
CA VAL A 203 -6.39 2.60 6.27
C VAL A 203 -6.10 2.36 4.80
N SER A 204 -5.30 3.25 4.21
CA SER A 204 -4.96 3.19 2.78
C SER A 204 -3.54 2.68 2.54
N GLY A 205 -3.21 2.39 1.29
CA GLY A 205 -1.86 1.99 0.85
C GLY A 205 -1.50 0.54 1.16
N GLN A 206 -2.48 -0.32 1.40
CA GLN A 206 -2.27 -1.71 1.82
C GLN A 206 -2.39 -2.73 0.67
N ASN A 207 -2.85 -2.30 -0.50
CA ASN A 207 -3.22 -3.16 -1.62
C ASN A 207 -2.28 -3.03 -2.83
N ALA A 208 -1.12 -2.38 -2.65
CA ALA A 208 -0.07 -2.26 -3.67
C ALA A 208 1.32 -2.31 -3.02
N ASN A 209 2.32 -2.77 -3.77
CA ASN A 209 3.72 -2.52 -3.47
C ASN A 209 4.07 -1.11 -3.97
N ASN A 210 4.84 -0.36 -3.18
CA ASN A 210 5.30 0.97 -3.56
C ASN A 210 6.80 0.92 -3.82
N SER A 211 7.28 1.57 -4.88
CA SER A 211 8.71 1.67 -5.14
C SER A 211 9.08 3.06 -5.62
N VAL A 212 10.19 3.57 -5.11
CA VAL A 212 10.80 4.81 -5.60
C VAL A 212 11.83 4.48 -6.66
N ARG A 213 11.84 5.27 -7.74
CA ARG A 213 12.78 5.14 -8.85
C ARG A 213 13.88 6.17 -8.70
N VAL A 214 15.07 5.69 -8.37
CA VAL A 214 16.21 6.51 -7.93
C VAL A 214 17.23 6.59 -9.07
N PRO A 215 17.50 7.78 -9.61
CA PRO A 215 18.53 7.96 -10.64
C PRO A 215 19.94 7.96 -10.03
N ASN A 216 20.96 7.66 -10.84
CA ASN A 216 22.36 7.69 -10.41
C ASN A 216 22.76 9.07 -9.85
N ALA A 217 22.27 10.15 -10.47
CA ALA A 217 22.54 11.53 -10.05
C ALA A 217 22.11 11.84 -8.61
N PHE A 218 21.12 11.11 -8.06
CA PHE A 218 20.74 11.27 -6.66
C PHE A 218 21.85 10.79 -5.71
N PHE A 219 22.54 9.70 -6.05
CA PHE A 219 23.64 9.19 -5.23
C PHE A 219 24.86 10.12 -5.28
N ASP A 220 25.07 10.84 -6.39
CA ASP A 220 26.07 11.90 -6.46
C ASP A 220 25.70 13.05 -5.52
N ALA A 221 24.45 13.55 -5.59
CA ALA A 221 23.96 14.59 -4.68
C ALA A 221 24.05 14.16 -3.20
N LEU A 222 23.66 12.91 -2.90
CA LEU A 222 23.75 12.34 -1.55
C LEU A 222 25.20 12.29 -1.04
N SER A 223 26.15 11.91 -1.89
CA SER A 223 27.57 11.81 -1.53
C SER A 223 28.21 13.18 -1.31
N ASN A 224 27.77 14.19 -2.06
CA ASN A 224 28.25 15.57 -1.95
C ASN A 224 27.57 16.35 -0.81
N GLY A 225 26.43 15.86 -0.30
CA GLY A 225 25.62 16.58 0.68
C GLY A 225 24.80 17.71 0.07
N ASP A 226 24.43 17.58 -1.21
CA ASP A 226 23.65 18.56 -1.96
C ASP A 226 22.14 18.42 -1.68
N ASP A 227 21.40 19.46 -2.07
CA ASP A 227 19.93 19.43 -2.12
C ASP A 227 19.44 18.69 -3.36
N TRP A 228 18.26 18.07 -3.24
CA TRP A 228 17.53 17.43 -4.32
C TRP A 228 16.34 18.28 -4.75
N ASN A 229 16.22 18.54 -6.05
CA ASN A 229 15.16 19.35 -6.62
C ASN A 229 13.91 18.50 -6.88
N LEU A 230 12.75 19.06 -6.53
CA LEU A 230 11.44 18.50 -6.83
C LEU A 230 10.82 19.29 -7.99
N LEU A 231 10.44 18.59 -9.06
CA LEU A 231 10.08 19.21 -10.33
C LEU A 231 8.58 19.15 -10.60
N GLY A 232 7.96 20.30 -10.85
CA GLY A 232 6.55 20.38 -11.25
C GLY A 232 6.32 19.61 -12.57
N ARG A 233 5.22 18.88 -12.68
CA ARG A 233 4.93 18.09 -13.89
C ARG A 233 4.26 18.90 -14.99
N THR A 234 3.74 20.07 -14.66
CA THR A 234 3.09 20.97 -15.63
C THR A 234 4.07 21.86 -16.41
N ASP A 235 5.15 22.33 -15.79
CA ASP A 235 6.14 23.23 -16.40
C ASP A 235 7.59 22.72 -16.34
N GLY A 236 7.89 21.72 -15.51
CA GLY A 236 9.23 21.19 -15.30
C GLY A 236 10.11 22.04 -14.37
N GLU A 237 9.56 23.12 -13.80
CA GLU A 237 10.30 24.03 -12.93
C GLU A 237 10.52 23.41 -11.54
N VAL A 238 11.54 23.89 -10.83
CA VAL A 238 11.79 23.49 -9.44
C VAL A 238 10.74 24.12 -8.55
N ILE A 239 9.85 23.30 -7.97
CA ILE A 239 8.79 23.77 -7.07
C ILE A 239 9.11 23.54 -5.59
N GLY A 240 10.17 22.78 -5.31
CA GLY A 240 10.69 22.57 -3.96
C GLY A 240 12.08 21.95 -3.98
N THR A 241 12.78 22.03 -2.85
CA THR A 241 14.06 21.37 -2.65
C THR A 241 14.06 20.66 -1.30
N ILE A 242 14.80 19.55 -1.21
CA ILE A 242 14.99 18.78 0.03
C ILE A 242 16.43 18.31 0.11
N PRO A 243 17.12 18.42 1.26
CA PRO A 243 18.45 17.83 1.42
C PRO A 243 18.45 16.35 1.06
N ALA A 244 19.36 15.90 0.18
CA ALA A 244 19.35 14.52 -0.31
C ALA A 244 19.47 13.49 0.82
N ASN A 245 20.25 13.81 1.85
CA ASN A 245 20.38 13.00 3.06
C ASN A 245 19.07 12.87 3.85
N GLU A 246 18.26 13.93 3.92
CA GLU A 246 16.97 13.91 4.60
C GLU A 246 15.99 13.01 3.84
N LEU A 247 15.90 13.16 2.51
CA LEU A 247 15.04 12.32 1.68
C LEU A 247 15.44 10.84 1.79
N TRP A 248 16.74 10.55 1.72
CA TRP A 248 17.25 9.19 1.87
C TRP A 248 16.95 8.57 3.24
N ASN A 249 17.10 9.36 4.31
CA ASN A 249 16.74 8.91 5.66
C ASN A 249 15.25 8.59 5.79
N LYS A 250 14.36 9.41 5.18
CA LYS A 250 12.92 9.11 5.17
C LYS A 250 12.60 7.82 4.44
N ILE A 251 13.29 7.53 3.32
CA ILE A 251 13.15 6.27 2.58
C ILE A 251 13.58 5.10 3.47
N ALA A 252 14.76 5.19 4.07
CA ALA A 252 15.30 4.12 4.92
C ALA A 252 14.43 3.87 6.17
N GLU A 253 13.97 4.93 6.83
CA GLU A 253 13.09 4.83 8.01
C GLU A 253 11.74 4.22 7.65
N SER A 254 11.13 4.62 6.53
CA SER A 254 9.86 4.05 6.08
C SER A 254 10.02 2.57 5.73
N ALA A 255 11.05 2.21 4.97
CA ALA A 255 11.35 0.83 4.61
C ALA A 255 11.65 -0.05 5.84
N TRP A 256 12.38 0.48 6.84
CA TRP A 256 12.58 -0.23 8.11
C TRP A 256 11.27 -0.42 8.90
N SER A 257 10.40 0.59 8.88
CA SER A 257 9.16 0.60 9.66
C SER A 257 8.07 -0.30 9.07
N CYS A 258 7.93 -0.34 7.74
CA CYS A 258 6.82 -1.02 7.08
C CYS A 258 7.19 -1.81 5.81
N ALA A 259 8.48 -2.02 5.52
CA ALA A 259 8.99 -2.70 4.33
C ALA A 259 8.73 -2.00 2.97
N ASP A 260 8.23 -0.76 3.00
CA ASP A 260 7.99 0.08 1.82
C ASP A 260 8.49 1.52 2.04
N PRO A 261 8.85 2.26 0.97
CA PRO A 261 8.88 1.79 -0.41
C PRO A 261 10.12 0.95 -0.72
N GLY A 262 9.99 0.07 -1.72
CA GLY A 262 11.13 -0.54 -2.38
C GLY A 262 11.93 0.48 -3.21
N ILE A 263 13.11 0.08 -3.69
CA ILE A 263 13.98 0.92 -4.50
C ILE A 263 14.20 0.27 -5.87
N GLN A 264 14.06 1.08 -6.92
CA GLN A 264 14.41 0.73 -8.29
C GLN A 264 15.48 1.69 -8.79
N PHE A 265 16.63 1.17 -9.20
CA PHE A 265 17.73 1.98 -9.73
C PHE A 265 17.44 2.38 -11.18
N ASP A 266 16.72 3.47 -11.35
CA ASP A 266 16.13 3.93 -12.60
C ASP A 266 17.14 4.00 -13.75
N THR A 267 18.28 4.66 -13.50
CA THR A 267 19.32 4.85 -14.51
C THR A 267 19.97 3.53 -14.88
N THR A 268 20.34 2.72 -13.88
CA THR A 268 20.93 1.39 -14.10
C THR A 268 20.00 0.47 -14.90
N ILE A 269 18.69 0.48 -14.61
CA ILE A 269 17.71 -0.31 -15.36
C ILE A 269 17.72 0.08 -16.84
N ASN A 270 17.78 1.39 -17.14
CA ASN A 270 17.78 1.87 -18.52
C ASN A 270 19.15 1.73 -19.22
N GLU A 271 20.28 1.76 -18.49
CA GLU A 271 21.62 1.48 -19.03
C GLU A 271 21.76 0.05 -19.55
N TRP A 272 21.04 -0.90 -18.94
CA TRP A 272 21.02 -2.32 -19.35
C TRP A 272 19.84 -2.67 -20.27
N HIS A 273 19.08 -1.66 -20.71
CA HIS A 273 17.93 -1.87 -21.58
C HIS A 273 18.36 -2.45 -22.93
N THR A 274 17.74 -3.57 -23.33
CA THR A 274 18.07 -4.26 -24.58
C THR A 274 17.42 -3.67 -25.82
N CYS A 275 16.41 -2.81 -25.69
CA CYS A 275 15.73 -2.14 -26.82
C CYS A 275 15.42 -0.64 -26.57
N PRO A 276 16.43 0.19 -26.23
CA PRO A 276 16.23 1.58 -25.83
C PRO A 276 15.68 2.49 -26.92
N ASN A 277 15.72 2.07 -28.19
CA ASN A 277 15.13 2.82 -29.29
C ASN A 277 13.60 2.71 -29.34
N ASP A 278 13.01 1.68 -28.72
CA ASP A 278 11.56 1.44 -28.73
C ASP A 278 10.83 2.17 -27.60
N GLY A 279 11.58 2.65 -26.61
CA GLY A 279 11.06 3.42 -25.50
C GLY A 279 11.94 3.33 -24.27
N ARG A 280 11.47 3.97 -23.20
CA ARG A 280 12.13 3.99 -21.91
C ARG A 280 11.43 3.01 -20.97
N ILE A 281 12.18 2.33 -20.09
CA ILE A 281 11.59 1.53 -19.01
C ILE A 281 11.19 2.46 -17.88
N ASN A 282 9.88 2.61 -17.67
CA ASN A 282 9.32 3.52 -16.68
C ASN A 282 8.85 2.82 -15.42
N ALA A 283 8.44 1.55 -15.48
CA ALA A 283 7.90 0.81 -14.33
C ALA A 283 8.37 -0.65 -14.33
N SER A 284 7.88 -1.38 -13.33
CA SER A 284 8.02 -2.83 -13.24
C SER A 284 6.66 -3.47 -12.98
N ASN A 285 6.57 -4.79 -13.08
CA ASN A 285 5.45 -5.55 -12.55
C ASN A 285 5.43 -5.55 -10.99
N PRO A 286 4.40 -6.13 -10.33
CA PRO A 286 4.24 -6.18 -8.87
C PRO A 286 5.46 -6.64 -8.07
N CYS A 287 6.25 -7.57 -8.59
CA CYS A 287 7.37 -8.18 -7.87
C CYS A 287 8.74 -7.63 -8.34
N SER A 288 8.76 -6.66 -9.24
CA SER A 288 9.96 -5.96 -9.72
C SER A 288 11.00 -6.82 -10.48
N GLU A 289 10.63 -8.04 -10.90
CA GLU A 289 11.46 -8.94 -11.68
C GLU A 289 11.33 -8.74 -13.20
N TYR A 290 10.25 -8.10 -13.65
CA TYR A 290 10.02 -7.77 -15.05
C TYR A 290 10.13 -6.25 -15.26
N MET A 291 11.18 -5.85 -15.97
CA MET A 291 11.53 -4.47 -16.33
C MET A 291 11.48 -4.33 -17.85
N PHE A 292 10.42 -3.71 -18.37
CA PHE A 292 10.23 -3.55 -19.81
C PHE A 292 9.37 -2.32 -20.11
N LEU A 293 9.07 -2.10 -21.39
CA LEU A 293 8.29 -0.95 -21.84
C LEU A 293 6.86 -0.97 -21.27
N ASP A 294 6.25 0.21 -21.18
CA ASP A 294 4.87 0.34 -20.75
C ASP A 294 3.91 -0.38 -21.71
N ASP A 295 2.75 -0.78 -21.17
CA ASP A 295 1.69 -1.49 -21.89
C ASP A 295 2.13 -2.84 -22.47
N THR A 296 3.03 -3.53 -21.76
CA THR A 296 3.54 -4.87 -22.11
C THR A 296 3.17 -5.91 -21.06
N ALA A 297 3.30 -7.19 -21.43
CA ALA A 297 2.95 -8.33 -20.60
C ALA A 297 4.11 -9.31 -20.49
N CYS A 298 4.14 -10.07 -19.40
CA CYS A 298 5.14 -11.09 -19.13
C CYS A 298 4.48 -12.42 -18.78
N ASN A 299 4.95 -13.47 -19.43
CA ASN A 299 4.74 -14.87 -19.10
C ASN A 299 6.03 -15.44 -18.48
N LEU A 300 5.88 -16.25 -17.43
CA LEU A 300 6.99 -16.67 -16.59
C LEU A 300 7.00 -18.19 -16.44
N ALA A 301 8.20 -18.75 -16.32
CA ALA A 301 8.43 -20.12 -15.91
C ALA A 301 9.61 -20.17 -14.94
N SER A 302 9.62 -21.16 -14.04
CA SER A 302 10.73 -21.40 -13.12
C SER A 302 11.20 -22.84 -13.23
N LEU A 303 12.51 -23.03 -13.12
CA LEU A 303 13.16 -24.34 -13.07
C LEU A 303 13.57 -24.64 -11.63
N ASN A 304 13.15 -25.79 -11.11
CA ASN A 304 13.62 -26.26 -9.81
C ASN A 304 15.07 -26.76 -9.93
N LEU A 305 16.04 -25.95 -9.50
CA LEU A 305 17.47 -26.23 -9.64
C LEU A 305 17.92 -27.51 -8.91
N VAL A 306 17.22 -27.95 -7.86
CA VAL A 306 17.54 -29.19 -7.12
C VAL A 306 17.40 -30.43 -8.03
N LYS A 307 16.54 -30.37 -9.06
CA LYS A 307 16.39 -31.48 -10.03
C LYS A 307 17.60 -31.68 -10.93
N PHE A 308 18.53 -30.72 -10.95
CA PHE A 308 19.78 -30.80 -11.69
C PHE A 308 20.96 -31.09 -10.76
N LEU A 309 20.75 -31.33 -9.46
CA LEU A 309 21.80 -31.77 -8.55
C LEU A 309 21.96 -33.29 -8.66
N ARG A 310 23.17 -33.74 -9.01
CA ARG A 310 23.53 -35.16 -9.08
C ARG A 310 23.84 -35.71 -7.69
N GLU A 311 23.83 -37.04 -7.54
CA GLU A 311 24.12 -37.72 -6.27
C GLU A 311 25.54 -37.44 -5.74
N ASP A 312 26.48 -37.15 -6.64
CA ASP A 312 27.87 -36.76 -6.31
C ASP A 312 28.01 -35.29 -5.86
N GLY A 313 26.89 -34.55 -5.79
CA GLY A 313 26.85 -33.13 -5.42
C GLY A 313 27.20 -32.18 -6.57
N GLN A 314 27.45 -32.67 -7.79
CA GLN A 314 27.72 -31.82 -8.94
C GLN A 314 26.42 -31.34 -9.62
N PHE A 315 26.48 -30.17 -10.24
CA PHE A 315 25.36 -29.62 -11.01
C PHE A 315 25.36 -30.15 -12.45
N ASP A 316 24.21 -30.66 -12.90
CA ASP A 316 24.00 -31.15 -14.26
C ASP A 316 23.73 -30.01 -15.24
N VAL A 317 24.84 -29.43 -15.73
CA VAL A 317 24.81 -28.31 -16.68
C VAL A 317 24.12 -28.70 -18.00
N GLU A 318 24.32 -29.91 -18.51
CA GLU A 318 23.78 -30.32 -19.81
C GLU A 318 22.26 -30.50 -19.75
N ALA A 319 21.75 -31.14 -18.71
CA ALA A 319 20.31 -31.26 -18.48
C ALA A 319 19.67 -29.87 -18.28
N PHE A 320 20.32 -28.97 -17.53
CA PHE A 320 19.84 -27.61 -17.31
C PHE A 320 19.76 -26.82 -18.62
N ARG A 321 20.81 -26.84 -19.44
CA ARG A 321 20.83 -26.19 -20.77
C ARG A 321 19.72 -26.71 -21.68
N HIS A 322 19.47 -28.02 -21.67
CA HIS A 322 18.38 -28.61 -22.43
C HIS A 322 17.01 -28.12 -21.95
N ALA A 323 16.77 -28.13 -20.63
CA ALA A 323 15.53 -27.64 -20.03
C ALA A 323 15.27 -26.16 -20.33
N THR A 324 16.30 -25.30 -20.24
CA THR A 324 16.19 -23.88 -20.61
C THR A 324 15.74 -23.71 -22.05
N ARG A 325 16.34 -24.44 -23.01
CA ARG A 325 15.94 -24.35 -24.42
C ARG A 325 14.48 -24.72 -24.65
N ILE A 326 14.00 -25.78 -24.00
CA ILE A 326 12.60 -26.21 -24.12
C ILE A 326 11.67 -25.14 -23.55
N TRP A 327 11.97 -24.62 -22.36
CA TRP A 327 11.14 -23.58 -21.73
C TRP A 327 11.13 -22.26 -22.48
N THR A 328 12.23 -21.87 -23.13
CA THR A 328 12.24 -20.71 -24.04
C THR A 328 11.23 -20.88 -25.16
N VAL A 329 11.18 -22.06 -25.80
CA VAL A 329 10.19 -22.34 -26.87
C VAL A 329 8.76 -22.35 -26.32
N VAL A 330 8.54 -22.95 -25.15
CA VAL A 330 7.21 -22.97 -24.50
C VAL A 330 6.72 -21.55 -24.18
N LEU A 331 7.59 -20.72 -23.62
CA LEU A 331 7.27 -19.32 -23.31
C LEU A 331 6.97 -18.54 -24.60
N GLU A 332 7.78 -18.68 -25.64
CA GLU A 332 7.52 -18.03 -26.93
C GLU A 332 6.15 -18.40 -27.52
N ILE A 333 5.81 -19.69 -27.51
CA ILE A 333 4.51 -20.17 -28.01
C ILE A 333 3.35 -19.54 -27.22
N SER A 334 3.50 -19.40 -25.90
CA SER A 334 2.45 -18.87 -25.05
C SER A 334 2.19 -17.36 -25.20
N VAL A 335 3.11 -16.61 -25.82
CA VAL A 335 2.88 -15.18 -26.14
C VAL A 335 1.76 -15.02 -27.18
N LEU A 336 1.62 -15.99 -28.09
CA LEU A 336 0.63 -15.99 -29.17
C LEU A 336 -0.75 -16.52 -28.74
N MET A 337 -0.92 -16.93 -27.48
CA MET A 337 -2.14 -17.53 -26.93
C MET A 337 -2.98 -16.53 -26.13
#